data_AF-A9VDN9-F1
#
_entry.id   AF-A9VDN9-F1
#
_cell.length_a   1.000
_cell.length_b   1.000
_cell.length_c   1.000
_cell.angle_alpha   90.00
_cell.angle_beta   90.00
_cell.angle_gamma   90.00
#
_symmetry.space_group_name_H-M   'P 1'
#
loop_
_entity.id
_entity.type
_entity.pdbx_description
1 polymer ?
#
loop_
_entity_poly.entity_id
_entity_poly.type
_entity_poly.pdbx_seq_one_letter_code
_entity_poly.pdbx_strand_id
1 'polypeptide(L)'
;MTIPANMAQEEKDVWIDLNLSKDHAREHPLENAICELVANALDASEKKPQFRAVAANKIELEDQGPGLSLDAWVVGRSSKAMGHFGLGLKDAMAILMREKVQVQIESSKGNYHFKEKRGQTLVETIHVQQTPSSRDIGTKITLSLQNNAAQELVTEVQTKFLRLSSIYTFLGEYDGVQVFSKSDGKPASHTSLFVKGFAMTTSSAFFFSYNILSPTQEQNECCNRDHHVTYFKPFRAAIIAAVENLWQPKLAEAYTSKYRDNKGHYELAWTEFEGLGITARHSYGKPQASTNLLYRAAPPVASAPLPAERFLAQLAKLAKLPPASTSIARACTSDRAHRILDDKSGPVTLVEVNRLINHFSPEDAVPPDHRKVVDRLVRTLHEDPMLSVDEVYPGGSYAKGTSTGAQSDVDLLVVLNDIPTENHSRWLYMVLTELRRVVELGLQGNCQDVKVTRFAVQLRVDNVNVDLLPVPAALWRSTDQRMKIVNSAALEDRRWLSVAFAKEQVKYVREKKETAGVTGIIRLIKRWLATQKWRSKPPSFLIELMVLEAKSRLPEADHLALLNKFWELVRHHETLCIIHGSAVHAEIAHERPLVVDPANPTNNVAGSFQWDEFVGFAREIHATRLRKFVRDLS
;
A
#
# COMPACT_ATOMS: atom_id res chain seq x y z
N MET A 1 -47.72 61.58 29.31
CA MET A 1 -48.33 60.30 28.90
C MET A 1 -47.31 59.22 29.10
N THR A 2 -47.49 58.48 30.19
CA THR A 2 -46.74 57.30 30.58
C THR A 2 -47.00 56.20 29.55
N ILE A 3 -45.94 55.65 28.95
CA ILE A 3 -46.04 54.44 28.14
C ILE A 3 -46.56 53.34 29.08
N PRO A 4 -47.63 52.58 28.70
CA PRO A 4 -48.16 51.56 29.58
C PRO A 4 -47.10 50.50 29.88
N ALA A 5 -46.96 50.14 31.15
CA ALA A 5 -46.06 49.10 31.66
C ALA A 5 -46.37 47.68 31.13
N ASN A 6 -47.27 47.55 30.15
CA ASN A 6 -47.71 46.30 29.55
C ASN A 6 -47.05 45.97 28.19
N MET A 7 -46.10 46.79 27.70
CA MET A 7 -45.30 46.47 26.50
C MET A 7 -43.85 46.05 26.81
N ALA A 8 -43.50 45.86 28.08
CA ALA A 8 -42.18 45.35 28.50
C ALA A 8 -42.18 43.85 28.85
N GLN A 9 -43.28 43.14 28.59
CA GLN A 9 -43.48 41.75 29.02
C GLN A 9 -43.89 40.77 27.90
N GLU A 10 -43.93 41.17 26.63
CA GLU A 10 -44.30 40.30 25.51
C GLU A 10 -43.12 39.76 24.67
N GLU A 11 -41.87 40.08 25.02
CA GLU A 11 -40.68 39.60 24.29
C GLU A 11 -40.00 38.36 24.92
N LYS A 12 -40.71 37.57 25.72
CA LYS A 12 -40.11 36.51 26.57
C LYS A 12 -40.37 35.05 26.21
N ASP A 13 -41.09 34.74 25.13
CA ASP A 13 -41.42 33.34 24.79
C ASP A 13 -41.22 32.98 23.30
N VAL A 14 -40.25 33.64 22.64
CA VAL A 14 -39.95 33.40 21.24
C VAL A 14 -39.02 32.18 21.11
N TRP A 15 -39.58 31.08 20.62
CA TRP A 15 -38.83 29.90 20.20
C TRP A 15 -38.38 30.08 18.76
N ILE A 16 -37.08 30.04 18.51
CA ILE A 16 -36.47 30.15 17.18
C ILE A 16 -36.30 28.76 16.59
N ASP A 17 -36.87 28.53 15.41
CA ASP A 17 -36.71 27.29 14.64
C ASP A 17 -35.29 27.21 14.04
N LEU A 18 -34.57 26.12 14.33
CA LEU A 18 -33.24 25.87 13.77
C LEU A 18 -33.31 25.25 12.36
N ASN A 19 -34.52 24.97 11.84
CA ASN A 19 -34.79 24.30 10.57
C ASN A 19 -34.07 22.94 10.44
N LEU A 20 -33.95 22.23 11.57
CA LEU A 20 -33.20 20.98 11.67
C LEU A 20 -34.03 19.93 12.42
N SER A 21 -34.16 18.74 11.86
CA SER A 21 -34.70 17.58 12.60
C SER A 21 -33.59 16.93 13.43
N LYS A 22 -33.93 16.35 14.59
CA LYS A 22 -32.98 15.52 15.37
C LYS A 22 -32.40 14.35 14.56
N ASP A 23 -33.12 13.95 13.51
CA ASP A 23 -32.73 12.87 12.61
C ASP A 23 -31.78 13.30 11.48
N HIS A 24 -31.43 14.59 11.39
CA HIS A 24 -30.57 15.11 10.31
C HIS A 24 -29.16 14.49 10.32
N ALA A 25 -28.60 14.24 11.50
CA ALA A 25 -27.23 13.78 11.69
C ALA A 25 -27.15 12.30 12.13
N ARG A 26 -28.05 11.44 11.62
CA ARG A 26 -28.19 10.02 12.02
C ARG A 26 -26.90 9.19 11.93
N GLU A 27 -26.00 9.54 11.01
CA GLU A 27 -24.75 8.80 10.78
C GLU A 27 -23.64 9.15 11.79
N HIS A 28 -23.80 10.24 12.55
CA HIS A 28 -22.79 10.69 13.50
C HIS A 28 -23.06 10.19 14.93
N PRO A 29 -22.03 9.67 15.63
CA PRO A 29 -22.15 9.18 16.99
C PRO A 29 -22.12 10.33 18.02
N LEU A 30 -22.50 10.04 19.28
CA LEU A 30 -22.66 11.03 20.34
C LEU A 30 -21.38 11.82 20.63
N GLU A 31 -20.23 11.16 20.53
CA GLU A 31 -18.91 11.69 20.78
C GLU A 31 -18.61 12.90 19.88
N ASN A 32 -19.11 12.88 18.64
CA ASN A 32 -18.91 13.96 17.67
C ASN A 32 -19.60 15.25 18.14
N ALA A 33 -20.80 15.13 18.68
CA ALA A 33 -21.52 16.29 19.23
C ALA A 33 -20.81 16.89 20.44
N ILE A 34 -20.28 16.04 21.33
CA ILE A 34 -19.51 16.49 22.50
C ILE A 34 -18.19 17.14 22.05
N CYS A 35 -17.52 16.59 21.03
CA CYS A 35 -16.32 17.20 20.44
C CYS A 35 -16.60 18.60 19.90
N GLU A 36 -17.73 18.81 19.20
CA GLU A 36 -18.09 20.13 18.68
C GLU A 36 -18.32 21.15 19.80
N LEU A 37 -18.99 20.75 20.90
CA LEU A 37 -19.14 21.63 22.07
C LEU A 37 -17.79 22.00 22.70
N VAL A 38 -16.90 21.01 22.83
CA VAL A 38 -15.54 21.21 23.38
C VAL A 38 -14.70 22.11 22.48
N ALA A 39 -14.77 21.94 21.16
CA ALA A 39 -14.07 22.77 20.19
C ALA A 39 -14.51 24.24 20.33
N ASN A 40 -15.82 24.50 20.40
CA ASN A 40 -16.34 25.86 20.62
C ASN A 40 -15.86 26.47 21.94
N ALA A 41 -15.81 25.68 23.02
CA ALA A 41 -15.29 26.14 24.32
C ALA A 41 -13.78 26.45 24.27
N LEU A 42 -13.00 25.69 23.50
CA LEU A 42 -11.58 25.92 23.29
C LEU A 42 -11.30 27.17 22.44
N ASP A 43 -12.15 27.46 21.46
CA ASP A 43 -12.06 28.65 20.61
C ASP A 43 -12.50 29.92 21.34
N ALA A 44 -13.41 29.79 22.30
CA ALA A 44 -13.95 30.93 23.06
C ALA A 44 -12.91 31.60 23.97
N SER A 45 -11.83 30.90 24.35
CA SER A 45 -10.80 31.43 25.25
C SER A 45 -9.45 30.72 25.11
N GLU A 46 -8.36 31.47 25.30
CA GLU A 46 -7.02 30.88 25.48
C GLU A 46 -6.91 30.04 26.77
N LYS A 47 -7.74 30.33 27.77
CA LYS A 47 -7.80 29.53 28.99
C LYS A 47 -8.44 28.17 28.69
N LYS A 48 -7.79 27.10 29.16
CA LYS A 48 -8.29 25.73 29.02
C LYS A 48 -9.67 25.60 29.69
N PRO A 49 -10.71 25.13 28.97
CA PRO A 49 -12.01 24.88 29.58
C PRO A 49 -11.94 23.67 30.52
N GLN A 50 -12.80 23.67 31.53
CA GLN A 50 -12.95 22.53 32.43
C GLN A 50 -13.93 21.55 31.81
N PHE A 51 -13.45 20.37 31.42
CA PHE A 51 -14.27 19.31 30.84
C PHE A 51 -14.11 18.03 31.65
N ARG A 52 -15.16 17.61 32.35
CA ARG A 52 -15.11 16.52 33.36
C ARG A 52 -16.44 15.79 33.50
N ALA A 53 -16.38 14.53 33.95
CA ALA A 53 -17.54 13.84 34.48
C ALA A 53 -17.74 14.26 35.94
N VAL A 54 -18.96 14.70 36.29
CA VAL A 54 -19.33 15.09 37.66
C VAL A 54 -20.21 14.06 38.36
N ALA A 55 -20.79 13.14 37.58
CA ALA A 55 -21.44 11.92 38.06
C ALA A 55 -21.33 10.84 36.97
N ALA A 56 -21.71 9.60 37.28
CA ALA A 56 -21.65 8.48 36.33
C ALA A 56 -22.37 8.75 35.00
N ASN A 57 -23.45 9.52 35.04
CA ASN A 57 -24.26 9.90 33.88
C ASN A 57 -24.22 11.41 33.58
N LYS A 58 -23.29 12.18 34.15
CA LYS A 58 -23.31 13.65 34.04
C LYS A 58 -21.95 14.22 33.68
N ILE A 59 -21.90 15.01 32.61
CA ILE A 59 -20.72 15.69 32.09
C ILE A 59 -20.90 17.20 32.23
N GLU A 60 -19.84 17.90 32.64
CA GLU A 60 -19.77 19.37 32.66
C GLU A 60 -18.63 19.86 31.75
N LEU A 61 -18.93 20.89 30.96
CA LEU A 61 -17.98 21.68 30.16
C LEU A 61 -18.12 23.14 30.56
N GLU A 62 -17.03 23.81 30.92
CA GLU A 62 -17.05 25.20 31.38
C GLU A 62 -15.87 26.00 30.81
N ASP A 63 -16.16 27.10 30.10
CA ASP A 63 -15.18 28.05 29.56
C ASP A 63 -15.27 29.43 30.24
N GLN A 64 -14.26 30.28 29.98
CA GLN A 64 -14.20 31.68 30.45
C GLN A 64 -14.21 32.69 29.28
N GLY A 65 -14.79 32.30 28.15
CA GLY A 65 -14.88 33.13 26.95
C GLY A 65 -16.00 34.18 27.01
N PRO A 66 -16.33 34.80 25.87
CA PRO A 66 -17.33 35.86 25.79
C PRO A 66 -18.78 35.38 26.00
N GLY A 67 -19.00 34.06 26.02
CA GLY A 67 -20.31 33.43 26.08
C GLY A 67 -20.90 33.14 24.69
N LEU A 68 -21.67 32.06 24.58
CA LEU A 68 -22.45 31.70 23.39
C LEU A 68 -23.60 32.71 23.22
N SER A 69 -23.70 33.36 22.06
CA SER A 69 -24.86 34.17 21.68
C SER A 69 -25.93 33.35 20.95
N LEU A 70 -27.15 33.87 20.86
CA LEU A 70 -28.24 33.20 20.13
C LEU A 70 -27.92 33.03 18.64
N ASP A 71 -27.18 33.98 18.06
CA ASP A 71 -26.74 33.91 16.67
C ASP A 71 -25.83 32.70 16.40
N ALA A 72 -25.14 32.15 17.40
CA ALA A 72 -24.32 30.94 17.27
C ALA A 72 -25.14 29.71 16.86
N TRP A 73 -26.47 29.73 17.07
CA TRP A 73 -27.38 28.65 16.73
C TRP A 73 -28.08 28.85 15.37
N VAL A 74 -28.05 30.06 14.79
CA VAL A 74 -28.87 30.45 13.63
C VAL A 74 -28.06 30.47 12.33
N VAL A 75 -28.60 29.82 11.29
CA VAL A 75 -27.97 29.69 9.97
C VAL A 75 -27.71 31.07 9.34
N GLY A 76 -26.45 31.30 8.93
CA GLY A 76 -26.01 32.53 8.26
C GLY A 76 -25.69 33.70 9.20
N ARG A 77 -25.95 33.56 10.51
CA ARG A 77 -25.62 34.56 11.54
C ARG A 77 -24.60 34.07 12.57
N SER A 78 -24.36 32.76 12.63
CA SER A 78 -23.25 32.20 13.38
C SER A 78 -21.96 32.88 12.91
N SER A 79 -21.29 33.63 13.78
CA SER A 79 -19.92 34.03 13.54
C SER A 79 -19.13 32.78 13.17
N LYS A 80 -18.13 32.91 12.30
CA LYS A 80 -17.17 31.84 11.96
C LYS A 80 -16.32 31.43 13.20
N ALA A 81 -16.93 31.18 14.36
CA ALA A 81 -16.32 30.34 15.38
C ALA A 81 -15.95 29.04 14.67
N MET A 82 -14.67 28.71 14.71
CA MET A 82 -14.02 27.73 13.86
C MET A 82 -14.43 26.32 14.31
N GLY A 83 -15.68 25.93 14.05
CA GLY A 83 -16.14 24.56 14.22
C GLY A 83 -15.28 23.63 13.37
N HIS A 84 -14.28 23.01 13.99
CA HIS A 84 -13.33 22.10 13.32
C HIS A 84 -14.02 20.82 12.82
N PHE A 85 -15.21 20.50 13.36
CA PHE A 85 -15.96 19.28 13.03
C PHE A 85 -16.84 19.41 11.78
N GLY A 86 -17.06 20.63 11.26
CA GLY A 86 -17.95 20.85 10.12
C GLY A 86 -19.44 20.53 10.35
N LEU A 87 -19.82 20.01 11.53
CA LEU A 87 -21.20 19.83 12.00
C LEU A 87 -21.81 21.16 12.47
N GLY A 88 -21.05 21.94 13.24
CA GLY A 88 -21.58 23.14 13.90
C GLY A 88 -22.54 22.83 15.07
N LEU A 89 -22.73 23.83 15.94
CA LEU A 89 -23.48 23.67 17.20
C LEU A 89 -24.92 23.15 17.01
N LYS A 90 -25.60 23.54 15.92
CA LYS A 90 -26.96 23.07 15.61
C LYS A 90 -27.03 21.56 15.35
N ASP A 91 -26.06 20.99 14.63
CA ASP A 91 -26.05 19.57 14.28
C ASP A 91 -25.60 18.74 15.49
N ALA A 92 -24.68 19.28 16.31
CA ALA A 92 -24.35 18.71 17.60
C ALA A 92 -25.59 18.61 18.52
N MET A 93 -26.44 19.64 18.55
CA MET A 93 -27.70 19.58 19.32
C MET A 93 -28.70 18.57 18.76
N ALA A 94 -28.77 18.39 17.43
CA ALA A 94 -29.59 17.33 16.85
C ALA A 94 -29.18 15.93 17.33
N ILE A 95 -27.88 15.65 17.36
CA ILE A 95 -27.34 14.39 17.88
C ILE A 95 -27.67 14.25 19.37
N LEU A 96 -27.42 15.28 20.19
CA LEU A 96 -27.68 15.23 21.64
C LEU A 96 -29.16 14.94 21.94
N MET A 97 -30.08 15.58 21.21
CA MET A 97 -31.52 15.34 21.37
C MET A 97 -31.94 13.95 20.88
N ARG A 98 -31.39 13.45 19.77
CA ARG A 98 -31.62 12.08 19.28
C ARG A 98 -31.22 11.03 20.30
N GLU A 99 -30.04 11.21 20.90
CA GLU A 99 -29.50 10.35 21.95
C GLU A 99 -30.15 10.56 23.32
N LYS A 100 -31.20 11.40 23.39
CA LYS A 100 -31.96 11.73 24.60
C LYS A 100 -31.08 12.25 25.74
N VAL A 101 -30.00 12.95 25.39
CA VAL A 101 -29.14 13.65 26.34
C VAL A 101 -29.85 14.94 26.76
N GLN A 102 -30.06 15.11 28.06
CA GLN A 102 -30.58 16.38 28.56
C GLN A 102 -29.45 17.41 28.59
N VAL A 103 -29.67 18.55 27.95
CA VAL A 103 -28.68 19.60 27.79
C VAL A 103 -29.15 20.84 28.55
N GLN A 104 -28.28 21.38 29.40
CA GLN A 104 -28.45 22.68 30.04
C GLN A 104 -27.26 23.57 29.66
N ILE A 105 -27.53 24.73 29.06
CA ILE A 105 -26.49 25.69 28.66
C ILE A 105 -26.75 27.00 29.40
N GLU A 106 -25.82 27.36 30.27
CA GLU A 106 -25.80 28.61 31.02
C GLU A 106 -24.64 29.47 30.51
N SER A 107 -24.92 30.52 29.74
CA SER A 107 -23.91 31.41 29.18
C SER A 107 -24.05 32.83 29.69
N SER A 108 -22.97 33.62 29.68
CA SER A 108 -23.02 35.03 30.06
C SER A 108 -23.94 35.88 29.16
N LYS A 109 -24.24 35.40 27.96
CA LYS A 109 -25.20 36.04 27.04
C LYS A 109 -26.63 35.56 27.26
N GLY A 110 -26.87 34.44 27.94
CA GLY A 110 -28.20 33.87 28.15
C GLY A 110 -28.16 32.37 28.43
N ASN A 111 -29.26 31.86 28.98
CA ASN A 111 -29.49 30.42 29.14
C ASN A 111 -30.23 29.90 27.91
N TYR A 112 -29.83 28.75 27.38
CA TYR A 112 -30.42 28.17 26.17
C TYR A 112 -31.18 26.90 26.49
N HIS A 113 -32.43 26.85 26.01
CA HIS A 113 -33.34 25.71 26.15
C HIS A 113 -33.72 25.21 24.77
N PHE A 114 -33.82 23.89 24.63
CA PHE A 114 -34.11 23.24 23.35
C PHE A 114 -35.33 22.34 23.46
N LYS A 115 -36.18 22.34 22.43
CA LYS A 115 -37.32 21.40 22.34
C LYS A 115 -37.65 21.08 20.89
N GLU A 116 -38.30 19.95 20.69
CA GLU A 116 -38.92 19.61 19.41
C GLU A 116 -40.30 20.27 19.35
N LYS A 117 -40.59 20.93 18.23
CA LYS A 117 -41.89 21.50 17.93
C LYS A 117 -42.13 21.33 16.44
N ARG A 118 -43.38 21.14 16.02
CA ARG A 118 -43.73 21.17 14.60
C ARG A 118 -43.37 22.53 14.01
N GLY A 119 -42.43 22.51 13.05
CA GLY A 119 -42.02 23.69 12.30
C GLY A 119 -43.04 24.08 11.24
N GLN A 120 -42.69 25.06 10.41
CA GLN A 120 -43.58 25.61 9.37
C GLN A 120 -43.94 24.60 8.26
N THR A 121 -43.13 23.56 8.08
CA THR A 121 -43.25 22.53 7.02
C THR A 121 -43.95 21.25 7.50
N LEU A 122 -44.65 21.27 8.64
CA LEU A 122 -45.33 20.12 9.28
C LEU A 122 -44.41 19.00 9.81
N VAL A 123 -43.08 19.15 9.68
CA VAL A 123 -42.07 18.26 10.25
C VAL A 123 -41.65 18.75 11.64
N GLU A 124 -41.34 17.84 12.56
CA GLU A 124 -40.76 18.21 13.87
C GLU A 124 -39.32 18.71 13.70
N THR A 125 -39.07 19.94 14.14
CA THR A 125 -37.77 20.59 14.10
C THR A 125 -37.35 21.06 15.49
N ILE A 126 -36.04 21.19 15.67
CA ILE A 126 -35.44 21.66 16.92
C ILE A 126 -35.61 23.17 17.00
N HIS A 127 -36.14 23.62 18.12
CA HIS A 127 -36.27 25.04 18.43
C HIS A 127 -35.40 25.39 19.64
N VAL A 128 -34.80 26.57 19.62
CA VAL A 128 -34.04 27.14 20.73
C VAL A 128 -34.76 28.35 21.32
N GLN A 129 -34.71 28.47 22.64
CA GLN A 129 -35.15 29.66 23.38
C GLN A 129 -33.99 30.17 24.23
N GLN A 130 -33.77 31.48 24.20
CA GLN A 130 -32.83 32.16 25.10
C GLN A 130 -33.61 32.83 26.22
N THR A 131 -33.20 32.59 27.47
CA THR A 131 -33.68 33.32 28.64
C THR A 131 -32.55 34.10 29.31
N PRO A 132 -32.83 35.12 30.13
CA PRO A 132 -31.79 35.81 30.89
C PRO A 132 -30.95 34.83 31.73
N SER A 133 -29.65 35.10 31.80
CA SER A 133 -28.68 34.33 32.58
C SER A 133 -28.18 35.17 33.75
N SER A 134 -27.91 34.53 34.88
CA SER A 134 -27.24 35.13 36.04
C SER A 134 -25.72 34.96 35.99
N ARG A 135 -25.18 34.44 34.88
CA ARG A 135 -23.76 34.15 34.71
C ARG A 135 -23.03 35.39 34.18
N ASP A 136 -21.92 35.75 34.82
CA ASP A 136 -21.19 36.96 34.41
C ASP A 136 -20.18 36.69 33.28
N ILE A 137 -19.61 35.48 33.20
CA ILE A 137 -18.52 35.13 32.28
C ILE A 137 -18.67 33.71 31.72
N GLY A 138 -18.31 33.55 30.44
CA GLY A 138 -18.16 32.26 29.78
C GLY A 138 -19.45 31.47 29.61
N THR A 139 -19.30 30.19 29.29
CA THR A 139 -20.42 29.25 29.17
C THR A 139 -20.18 28.02 30.02
N LYS A 140 -21.22 27.54 30.69
CA LYS A 140 -21.28 26.22 31.32
C LYS A 140 -22.33 25.38 30.60
N ILE A 141 -21.91 24.21 30.14
CA ILE A 141 -22.76 23.20 29.52
C ILE A 141 -22.79 21.98 30.42
N THR A 142 -23.99 21.53 30.75
CA THR A 142 -24.22 20.32 31.51
C THR A 142 -24.99 19.32 30.65
N LEU A 143 -24.42 18.13 30.48
CA LEU A 143 -25.01 17.02 29.73
C LEU A 143 -25.39 15.90 30.71
N SER A 144 -26.66 15.48 30.70
CA SER A 144 -27.13 14.34 31.48
C SER A 144 -27.50 13.19 30.54
N LEU A 145 -26.72 12.11 30.62
CA LEU A 145 -26.82 10.92 29.80
C LEU A 145 -27.88 9.96 30.35
N GLN A 146 -28.41 9.11 29.47
CA GLN A 146 -29.31 8.02 29.87
C GLN A 146 -28.58 6.83 30.50
N ASN A 147 -27.26 6.74 30.31
CA ASN A 147 -26.39 5.66 30.77
C ASN A 147 -25.28 6.19 31.69
N ASN A 148 -24.53 5.28 32.31
CA ASN A 148 -23.42 5.59 33.22
C ASN A 148 -22.06 5.70 32.49
N ALA A 149 -22.04 6.24 31.27
CA ALA A 149 -20.85 6.29 30.41
C ALA A 149 -20.08 7.63 30.46
N ALA A 150 -20.41 8.54 31.38
CA ALA A 150 -19.87 9.90 31.37
C ALA A 150 -18.34 9.94 31.47
N GLN A 151 -17.75 9.12 32.34
CA GLN A 151 -16.30 9.09 32.54
C GLN A 151 -15.56 8.54 31.30
N GLU A 152 -16.12 7.53 30.65
CA GLU A 152 -15.55 6.92 29.43
C GLU A 152 -15.56 7.92 28.27
N LEU A 153 -16.72 8.56 28.03
CA LEU A 153 -16.89 9.59 27.00
C LEU A 153 -15.96 10.79 27.23
N VAL A 154 -15.86 11.29 28.47
CA VAL A 154 -14.94 12.39 28.79
C VAL A 154 -13.50 12.00 28.50
N THR A 155 -13.09 10.80 28.90
CA THR A 155 -11.74 10.30 28.66
C THR A 155 -11.46 10.20 27.16
N GLU A 156 -12.38 9.62 26.38
CA GLU A 156 -12.24 9.50 24.93
C GLU A 156 -12.13 10.88 24.26
N VAL A 157 -13.05 11.79 24.54
CA VAL A 157 -13.07 13.13 23.94
C VAL A 157 -11.82 13.92 24.32
N GLN A 158 -11.34 13.83 25.58
CA GLN A 158 -10.10 14.50 25.99
C GLN A 158 -8.88 14.06 25.17
N THR A 159 -8.81 12.81 24.72
CA THR A 159 -7.70 12.34 23.87
C THR A 159 -7.69 12.95 22.48
N LYS A 160 -8.85 13.44 22.00
CA LYS A 160 -8.99 14.06 20.68
C LYS A 160 -8.49 15.52 20.65
N PHE A 161 -8.33 16.16 21.81
CA PHE A 161 -7.88 17.56 21.89
C PHE A 161 -6.54 17.68 22.60
N LEU A 162 -5.54 18.20 21.90
CA LEU A 162 -4.19 18.39 22.41
C LEU A 162 -4.16 19.26 23.68
N ARG A 163 -4.94 20.35 23.72
CA ARG A 163 -5.03 21.26 24.88
C ARG A 163 -5.68 20.61 26.10
N LEU A 164 -6.54 19.60 25.90
CA LEU A 164 -7.20 18.89 26.99
C LEU A 164 -6.35 17.74 27.51
N SER A 165 -5.60 17.11 26.62
CA SER A 165 -4.69 16.02 26.92
C SER A 165 -3.49 16.47 27.76
N SER A 166 -3.16 15.70 28.81
CA SER A 166 -1.96 15.92 29.64
C SER A 166 -0.84 14.91 29.35
N ILE A 167 -1.04 14.04 28.35
CA ILE A 167 -0.08 12.98 28.01
C ILE A 167 0.95 13.40 26.97
N TYR A 168 0.88 14.64 26.46
CA TYR A 168 1.81 15.17 25.46
C TYR A 168 2.72 16.22 26.09
N THR A 169 4.02 16.01 25.97
CA THR A 169 5.10 16.90 26.39
C THR A 169 5.59 17.69 25.19
N PHE A 170 5.48 19.01 25.24
CA PHE A 170 5.96 19.90 24.17
C PHE A 170 7.49 19.87 24.03
N LEU A 171 7.96 19.65 22.80
CA LEU A 171 9.38 19.58 22.45
C LEU A 171 9.87 20.84 21.74
N GLY A 172 9.04 21.44 20.87
CA GLY A 172 9.37 22.69 20.18
C GLY A 172 8.35 23.05 19.09
N GLU A 173 8.51 24.24 18.52
CA GLU A 173 7.69 24.75 17.41
C GLU A 173 8.58 25.37 16.34
N TYR A 174 8.31 25.06 15.08
CA TYR A 174 8.97 25.66 13.93
C TYR A 174 7.98 25.82 12.78
N ASP A 175 7.93 27.02 12.20
CA ASP A 175 7.11 27.35 11.02
C ASP A 175 5.65 26.86 11.11
N GLY A 176 5.01 27.08 12.26
CA GLY A 176 3.62 26.67 12.48
C GLY A 176 3.40 25.18 12.73
N VAL A 177 4.47 24.40 12.92
CA VAL A 177 4.41 22.99 13.33
C VAL A 177 4.97 22.82 14.73
N GLN A 178 4.14 22.31 15.64
CA GLN A 178 4.54 21.97 17.00
C GLN A 178 4.83 20.47 17.11
N VAL A 179 5.89 20.11 17.83
CA VAL A 179 6.34 18.73 18.03
C VAL A 179 6.21 18.33 19.49
N PHE A 180 5.67 17.14 19.74
CA PHE A 180 5.40 16.60 21.07
C PHE A 180 5.93 15.18 21.25
N SER A 181 6.37 14.87 22.46
CA SER A 181 6.63 13.50 22.92
C SER A 181 5.52 13.08 23.88
N LYS A 182 5.04 11.83 23.80
CA LYS A 182 4.16 11.28 24.82
C LYS A 182 4.93 10.95 26.10
N SER A 183 4.37 11.24 27.27
CA SER A 183 4.96 10.95 28.59
C SER A 183 5.13 9.44 28.82
N ASP A 184 6.22 9.03 29.49
CA ASP A 184 6.62 7.62 29.64
C ASP A 184 5.58 6.76 30.38
N GLY A 185 5.44 5.49 29.94
CA GLY A 185 4.66 4.45 30.65
C GLY A 185 3.45 3.86 29.91
N LYS A 186 3.14 4.30 28.68
CA LYS A 186 2.11 3.68 27.82
C LYS A 186 2.71 3.25 26.47
N PRO A 187 2.28 2.12 25.87
CA PRO A 187 2.87 1.61 24.64
C PRO A 187 2.81 2.63 23.50
N ALA A 188 3.84 2.61 22.64
CA ALA A 188 4.09 3.59 21.57
C ALA A 188 3.10 3.55 20.39
N SER A 189 1.94 2.93 20.54
CA SER A 189 0.97 2.70 19.47
C SER A 189 0.05 3.90 19.16
N HIS A 190 0.25 5.06 19.78
CA HIS A 190 -0.66 6.21 19.62
C HIS A 190 0.08 7.55 19.69
N THR A 191 0.98 7.78 18.74
CA THR A 191 1.38 9.13 18.34
C THR A 191 0.36 9.68 17.36
N SER A 192 0.11 10.99 17.41
CA SER A 192 -1.02 11.61 16.71
C SER A 192 -0.56 12.79 15.88
N LEU A 193 -1.14 12.93 14.69
CA LEU A 193 -1.15 14.20 13.98
C LEU A 193 -2.32 15.00 14.51
N PHE A 194 -2.10 16.27 14.83
CA PHE A 194 -3.10 17.24 15.18
C PHE A 194 -3.15 18.33 14.11
N VAL A 195 -4.34 18.79 13.79
CA VAL A 195 -4.55 19.99 12.98
C VAL A 195 -5.32 20.97 13.84
N LYS A 196 -4.74 22.14 14.10
CA LYS A 196 -5.28 23.17 15.00
C LYS A 196 -5.64 22.61 16.39
N GLY A 197 -4.83 21.67 16.89
CA GLY A 197 -5.00 21.06 18.20
C GLY A 197 -6.04 19.93 18.27
N PHE A 198 -6.65 19.55 17.15
CA PHE A 198 -7.58 18.42 17.05
C PHE A 198 -6.89 17.18 16.44
N ALA A 199 -7.06 16.02 17.05
CA ALA A 199 -6.41 14.77 16.64
C ALA A 199 -7.00 14.23 15.34
N MET A 200 -6.12 13.94 14.38
CA MET A 200 -6.46 13.32 13.12
C MET A 200 -6.26 11.80 13.21
N THR A 201 -7.15 11.06 12.57
CA THR A 201 -6.99 9.62 12.40
C THR A 201 -6.00 9.36 11.27
N THR A 202 -4.88 8.71 11.58
CA THR A 202 -3.83 8.36 10.61
C THR A 202 -3.68 6.86 10.48
N SER A 203 -3.33 6.38 9.28
CA SER A 203 -3.10 4.96 8.99
C SER A 203 -1.77 4.41 9.54
N SER A 204 -0.99 5.25 10.23
CA SER A 204 0.37 4.90 10.67
C SER A 204 0.73 5.61 11.96
N ALA A 205 1.52 4.93 12.80
CA ALA A 205 2.12 5.51 13.99
C ALA A 205 3.33 6.36 13.61
N PHE A 206 3.44 7.54 14.19
CA PHE A 206 4.60 8.44 14.09
C PHE A 206 5.58 8.21 15.23
N PHE A 207 6.80 8.74 15.10
CA PHE A 207 7.79 8.75 16.16
C PHE A 207 7.48 9.85 17.20
N PHE A 208 7.12 11.04 16.71
CA PHE A 208 6.60 12.14 17.54
C PHE A 208 5.13 12.43 17.23
N SER A 209 4.48 13.24 18.05
CA SER A 209 3.16 13.80 17.72
C SER A 209 3.34 15.21 17.19
N TYR A 210 2.53 15.59 16.21
CA TYR A 210 2.68 16.84 15.46
C TYR A 210 1.41 17.66 15.56
N ASN A 211 1.50 18.97 15.68
CA ASN A 211 0.33 19.85 15.55
C ASN A 211 0.58 20.93 14.51
N ILE A 212 -0.25 20.94 13.47
CA ILE A 212 -0.21 21.93 12.39
C ILE A 212 -1.13 23.09 12.76
N LEU A 213 -0.55 24.25 13.07
CA LEU A 213 -1.28 25.45 13.49
C LEU A 213 -1.97 26.14 12.32
N SER A 214 -1.30 26.21 11.18
CA SER A 214 -1.74 26.93 9.98
C SER A 214 -1.70 26.00 8.76
N PRO A 215 -2.67 25.07 8.64
CA PRO A 215 -2.68 24.11 7.54
C PRO A 215 -2.89 24.81 6.19
N THR A 216 -2.14 24.39 5.18
CA THR A 216 -2.30 24.87 3.79
C THR A 216 -3.63 24.42 3.21
N GLN A 217 -4.06 25.00 2.08
CA GLN A 217 -5.27 24.55 1.39
C GLN A 217 -5.20 23.05 1.06
N GLU A 218 -4.07 22.59 0.51
CA GLU A 218 -3.84 21.19 0.19
C GLU A 218 -3.93 20.30 1.43
N GLN A 219 -3.33 20.70 2.57
CA GLN A 219 -3.42 19.95 3.83
C GLN A 219 -4.85 19.84 4.36
N ASN A 220 -5.67 20.89 4.20
CA ASN A 220 -7.08 20.84 4.56
C ASN A 220 -7.88 19.91 3.63
N GLU A 221 -7.58 19.89 2.34
CA GLU A 221 -8.23 19.02 1.35
C GLU A 221 -7.93 17.53 1.58
N CYS A 222 -6.78 17.21 2.20
CA CYS A 222 -6.40 15.85 2.60
C CYS A 222 -7.12 15.32 3.85
N CYS A 223 -7.87 16.17 4.55
CA CYS A 223 -8.58 15.81 5.75
C CYS A 223 -10.05 15.66 5.40
N ASN A 224 -10.58 14.43 5.46
CA ASN A 224 -12.00 14.23 5.20
C ASN A 224 -12.86 14.74 6.37
N ARG A 225 -14.19 14.75 6.17
CA ARG A 225 -15.16 15.21 7.18
C ARG A 225 -15.16 14.38 8.47
N ASP A 226 -14.60 13.16 8.44
CA ASP A 226 -14.44 12.28 9.60
C ASP A 226 -13.06 12.43 10.27
N HIS A 227 -12.32 13.47 9.92
CA HIS A 227 -10.99 13.79 10.46
C HIS A 227 -9.98 12.66 10.23
N HIS A 228 -10.16 11.92 9.15
CA HIS A 228 -9.21 10.98 8.62
C HIS A 228 -8.31 11.66 7.59
N VAL A 229 -7.00 11.47 7.73
CA VAL A 229 -6.04 11.91 6.72
C VAL A 229 -6.07 10.92 5.57
N THR A 230 -6.64 11.32 4.43
CA THR A 230 -6.77 10.46 3.26
C THR A 230 -5.43 10.16 2.59
N TYR A 231 -4.49 11.11 2.62
CA TYR A 231 -3.12 10.91 2.18
C TYR A 231 -2.18 11.89 2.89
N PHE A 232 -1.00 11.42 3.31
CA PHE A 232 -0.14 12.17 4.24
C PHE A 232 0.88 13.09 3.55
N LYS A 233 1.14 12.92 2.25
CA LYS A 233 2.22 13.60 1.51
C LYS A 233 2.31 15.12 1.77
N PRO A 234 1.21 15.89 1.83
CA PRO A 234 1.27 17.34 2.04
C PRO A 234 1.72 17.78 3.45
N PHE A 235 1.71 16.89 4.43
CA PHE A 235 2.21 17.16 5.78
C PHE A 235 3.72 16.90 5.92
N ARG A 236 4.29 16.04 5.07
CA ARG A 236 5.67 15.54 5.20
C ARG A 236 6.72 16.66 5.19
N ALA A 237 6.65 17.57 4.22
CA ALA A 237 7.67 18.61 4.06
C ALA A 237 7.75 19.55 5.28
N ALA A 238 6.60 20.00 5.78
CA ALA A 238 6.51 20.86 6.95
C ALA A 238 7.00 20.15 8.22
N ILE A 239 6.66 18.87 8.38
CA ILE A 239 7.11 18.08 9.53
C ILE A 239 8.62 17.84 9.49
N ILE A 240 9.18 17.48 8.33
CA ILE A 240 10.64 17.30 8.17
C ILE A 240 11.36 18.60 8.52
N ALA A 241 10.93 19.73 7.94
CA ALA A 241 11.53 21.02 8.22
C ALA A 241 11.49 21.36 9.73
N ALA A 242 10.35 21.10 10.38
CA ALA A 242 10.22 21.34 11.81
C ALA A 242 11.16 20.44 12.64
N VAL A 243 11.22 19.14 12.32
CA VAL A 243 12.09 18.20 13.04
C VAL A 243 13.56 18.53 12.83
N GLU A 244 13.98 18.87 11.60
CA GLU A 244 15.35 19.29 11.27
C GLU A 244 15.78 20.52 12.06
N ASN A 245 14.94 21.55 12.10
CA ASN A 245 15.27 22.81 12.76
C ASN A 245 15.17 22.73 14.29
N LEU A 246 14.33 21.83 14.81
CA LEU A 246 14.17 21.60 16.24
C LEU A 246 15.11 20.52 16.77
N TRP A 247 16.04 20.01 15.95
CA TRP A 247 16.97 18.94 16.29
C TRP A 247 18.04 19.37 17.30
N GLN A 248 17.61 19.58 18.53
CA GLN A 248 18.38 19.99 19.71
C GLN A 248 18.45 18.84 20.74
N PRO A 249 19.29 18.93 21.80
CA PRO A 249 19.53 17.82 22.74
C PRO A 249 18.25 17.18 23.28
N LYS A 250 17.23 17.98 23.61
CA LYS A 250 15.93 17.50 24.11
C LYS A 250 15.17 16.61 23.11
N LEU A 251 15.19 16.95 21.82
CA LEU A 251 14.53 16.17 20.77
C LEU A 251 15.35 14.92 20.43
N ALA A 252 16.69 15.04 20.43
CA ALA A 252 17.61 13.93 20.22
C ALA A 252 17.59 12.89 21.37
N GLU A 253 17.43 13.33 22.62
CA GLU A 253 17.23 12.46 23.79
C GLU A 253 15.88 11.73 23.73
N ALA A 254 14.81 12.44 23.36
CA ALA A 254 13.49 11.82 23.14
C ALA A 254 13.51 10.81 21.97
N TYR A 255 14.34 11.07 20.96
CA TYR A 255 14.58 10.13 19.86
C TYR A 255 15.35 8.88 20.33
N THR A 256 16.51 9.08 20.95
CA THR A 256 17.41 7.98 21.34
C THR A 256 16.80 7.07 22.41
N SER A 257 16.03 7.61 23.36
CA SER A 257 15.31 6.83 24.38
C SER A 257 14.26 5.88 23.80
N LYS A 258 13.61 6.26 22.69
CA LYS A 258 12.52 5.48 22.06
C LYS A 258 12.98 4.57 20.92
N TYR A 259 14.18 4.78 20.39
CA TYR A 259 14.69 4.07 19.21
C TYR A 259 14.93 2.56 19.43
N ARG A 260 15.31 2.14 20.64
CA ARG A 260 15.59 0.71 20.92
C ARG A 260 14.35 -0.19 20.85
N ASP A 261 13.18 0.36 21.14
CA ASP A 261 11.98 -0.43 21.45
C ASP A 261 10.87 -0.35 20.38
N ASN A 262 10.99 0.48 19.32
CA ASN A 262 9.92 0.61 18.31
C ASN A 262 10.42 0.78 16.86
N LYS A 263 10.19 -0.25 16.04
CA LYS A 263 10.66 -0.34 14.65
C LYS A 263 9.55 -0.21 13.58
N GLY A 264 8.43 0.44 13.91
CA GLY A 264 7.24 0.54 13.04
C GLY A 264 6.73 1.96 12.77
N HIS A 265 7.52 3.00 13.08
CA HIS A 265 7.07 4.39 12.93
C HIS A 265 7.26 4.91 11.51
N TYR A 266 6.23 5.57 10.98
CA TYR A 266 6.11 6.07 9.60
C TYR A 266 7.29 6.94 9.16
N GLU A 267 7.83 7.72 10.09
CA GLU A 267 8.91 8.68 9.86
C GLU A 267 10.26 8.01 9.65
N LEU A 268 10.45 6.79 10.17
CA LEU A 268 11.69 6.02 9.99
C LEU A 268 11.87 5.53 8.55
N ALA A 269 10.84 5.65 7.69
CA ALA A 269 10.94 5.39 6.27
C ALA A 269 11.38 6.62 5.46
N TRP A 270 11.51 7.81 6.09
CA TRP A 270 11.94 9.03 5.43
C TRP A 270 13.46 9.17 5.56
N THR A 271 14.15 9.25 4.43
CA THR A 271 15.62 9.35 4.36
C THR A 271 16.17 10.55 5.13
N GLU A 272 15.45 11.66 5.12
CA GLU A 272 15.81 12.91 5.81
C GLU A 272 15.76 12.70 7.33
N PHE A 273 14.68 12.11 7.82
CA PHE A 273 14.47 11.82 9.24
C PHE A 273 15.45 10.74 9.76
N GLU A 274 15.73 9.71 8.97
CA GLU A 274 16.74 8.69 9.32
C GLU A 274 18.16 9.29 9.39
N GLY A 275 18.50 10.22 8.48
CA GLY A 275 19.76 10.95 8.49
C GLY A 275 20.00 11.75 9.77
N LEU A 276 18.96 12.44 10.27
CA LEU A 276 19.01 13.12 11.58
C LEU A 276 19.23 12.13 12.73
N GLY A 277 18.51 11.00 12.69
CA GLY A 277 18.62 9.92 13.68
C GLY A 277 20.00 9.25 13.72
N ILE A 278 20.71 9.15 12.59
CA ILE A 278 22.12 8.71 12.55
C ILE A 278 23.00 9.74 13.26
N THR A 279 22.87 11.02 12.89
CA THR A 279 23.66 12.10 13.49
C THR A 279 23.48 12.16 15.02
N ALA A 280 22.24 12.08 15.52
CA ALA A 280 21.97 12.07 16.96
C ALA A 280 22.60 10.86 17.68
N ARG A 281 22.55 9.67 17.08
CA ARG A 281 23.19 8.46 17.66
C ARG A 281 24.70 8.61 17.76
N HIS A 282 25.33 9.30 16.81
CA HIS A 282 26.77 9.58 16.83
C HIS A 282 27.14 10.68 17.82
N SER A 283 26.33 11.75 17.92
CA SER A 283 26.63 12.92 18.76
C SER A 283 26.27 12.73 20.24
N TYR A 284 25.25 11.91 20.55
CA TYR A 284 24.72 11.75 21.91
C TYR A 284 24.77 10.30 22.42
N GLY A 285 25.12 9.33 21.58
CA GLY A 285 25.30 7.93 21.97
C GLY A 285 26.73 7.62 22.41
N LYS A 286 27.03 7.70 23.72
CA LYS A 286 28.20 6.96 24.24
C LYS A 286 27.91 5.45 24.19
N PRO A 287 28.87 4.61 23.77
CA PRO A 287 28.69 3.18 23.68
C PRO A 287 28.85 2.52 25.05
N GLN A 288 27.90 1.67 25.45
CA GLN A 288 28.23 0.52 26.32
C GLN A 288 28.58 -0.65 25.40
N ALA A 289 29.78 -1.17 25.62
CA ALA A 289 30.50 -2.09 24.76
C ALA A 289 29.90 -3.50 24.71
N SER A 290 30.00 -4.11 23.53
CA SER A 290 30.54 -5.48 23.39
C SER A 290 31.06 -5.68 21.95
N THR A 291 32.28 -5.17 21.75
CA THR A 291 33.42 -5.78 21.05
C THR A 291 33.24 -6.90 20.00
N ASN A 292 33.94 -6.65 18.87
CA ASN A 292 34.62 -7.56 17.91
C ASN A 292 33.73 -8.13 16.77
N LEU A 293 34.03 -7.99 15.47
CA LEU A 293 35.31 -7.87 14.76
C LEU A 293 35.25 -6.80 13.65
N LEU A 294 36.26 -5.93 13.60
CA LEU A 294 36.53 -5.00 12.49
C LEU A 294 37.53 -5.59 11.49
N TYR A 295 37.10 -5.57 10.23
CA TYR A 295 37.83 -5.24 9.00
C TYR A 295 39.36 -5.04 9.09
N ARG A 296 40.10 -5.85 8.33
CA ARG A 296 41.40 -5.44 7.77
C ARG A 296 41.18 -4.68 6.47
N ALA A 297 41.74 -3.48 6.39
CA ALA A 297 41.83 -2.68 5.17
C ALA A 297 42.74 -3.38 4.14
N ALA A 298 42.33 -3.34 2.86
CA ALA A 298 43.19 -3.68 1.72
C ALA A 298 43.60 -2.39 0.97
N PRO A 299 44.83 -2.32 0.43
CA PRO A 299 45.43 -1.10 -0.11
C PRO A 299 44.95 -0.77 -1.55
N PRO A 300 45.20 0.46 -2.06
CA PRO A 300 44.74 0.86 -3.39
C PRO A 300 45.60 0.22 -4.48
N VAL A 301 44.96 -0.35 -5.51
CA VAL A 301 45.64 -0.83 -6.71
C VAL A 301 45.44 0.17 -7.84
N ALA A 302 46.57 0.55 -8.43
CA ALA A 302 46.76 1.56 -9.45
C ALA A 302 46.00 1.28 -10.76
N SER A 303 45.52 2.37 -11.37
CA SER A 303 45.05 2.44 -12.75
C SER A 303 46.21 2.36 -13.75
N ALA A 304 46.08 1.49 -14.76
CA ALA A 304 46.83 1.57 -16.02
C ALA A 304 45.89 1.28 -17.22
N PRO A 305 46.05 1.92 -18.39
CA PRO A 305 45.01 1.95 -19.44
C PRO A 305 45.28 1.08 -20.68
N LEU A 306 44.19 0.90 -21.46
CA LEU A 306 44.07 0.55 -22.92
C LEU A 306 44.23 -0.94 -23.33
N PRO A 307 43.67 -1.40 -24.50
CA PRO A 307 43.22 -0.62 -25.66
C PRO A 307 41.88 -1.03 -26.32
N ALA A 308 41.04 -0.02 -26.55
CA ALA A 308 39.91 -0.05 -27.46
C ALA A 308 40.39 0.14 -28.92
N GLU A 309 40.95 -0.90 -29.54
CA GLU A 309 41.28 -0.83 -30.98
C GLU A 309 41.19 -2.17 -31.74
N ARG A 310 40.85 -3.28 -31.06
CA ARG A 310 40.67 -4.60 -31.70
C ARG A 310 39.22 -5.00 -31.99
N PHE A 311 38.23 -4.22 -31.53
CA PHE A 311 36.82 -4.56 -31.69
C PHE A 311 36.16 -3.88 -32.91
N LEU A 312 36.75 -2.79 -33.43
CA LEU A 312 36.19 -2.03 -34.55
C LEU A 312 36.66 -2.53 -35.94
N ALA A 313 37.66 -3.42 -36.01
CA ALA A 313 38.11 -4.03 -37.26
C ALA A 313 37.30 -5.30 -37.65
N GLN A 314 36.46 -5.84 -36.75
CA GLN A 314 35.70 -7.08 -36.98
C GLN A 314 34.24 -6.86 -37.38
N LEU A 315 33.72 -5.64 -37.27
CA LEU A 315 32.32 -5.30 -37.63
C LEU A 315 32.14 -4.86 -39.09
N ALA A 316 33.22 -4.70 -39.86
CA ALA A 316 33.15 -4.31 -41.27
C ALA A 316 33.00 -5.49 -42.25
N LYS A 317 32.76 -6.72 -41.78
CA LYS A 317 32.70 -7.93 -42.62
C LYS A 317 31.34 -8.63 -42.70
N LEU A 318 30.28 -8.03 -42.14
CA LEU A 318 28.92 -8.62 -42.10
C LEU A 318 27.85 -7.84 -42.86
N ALA A 319 28.25 -6.91 -43.74
CA ALA A 319 27.35 -6.28 -44.70
C ALA A 319 27.72 -6.71 -46.12
N LYS A 320 27.15 -7.83 -46.59
CA LYS A 320 26.95 -8.20 -48.01
C LYS A 320 26.30 -9.58 -48.12
N LEU A 321 24.99 -9.62 -48.43
CA LEU A 321 24.30 -10.46 -49.44
C LEU A 321 22.76 -10.54 -49.17
N PRO A 322 21.91 -10.79 -50.20
CA PRO A 322 20.57 -10.20 -50.39
C PRO A 322 19.40 -11.16 -50.06
N PRO A 323 18.11 -10.74 -50.18
CA PRO A 323 16.97 -11.46 -49.63
C PRO A 323 16.42 -12.51 -50.61
N ALA A 324 15.83 -13.58 -50.08
CA ALA A 324 15.06 -14.53 -50.86
C ALA A 324 13.61 -14.61 -50.34
N SER A 325 12.69 -14.28 -51.25
CA SER A 325 11.25 -14.46 -51.23
C SER A 325 10.83 -15.91 -51.42
N THR A 326 9.73 -16.37 -50.81
CA THR A 326 8.56 -16.94 -51.54
C THR A 326 7.37 -17.25 -50.63
N SER A 327 6.19 -16.91 -51.15
CA SER A 327 4.83 -17.22 -50.72
C SER A 327 4.48 -18.70 -50.79
N ILE A 328 3.50 -19.16 -50.00
CA ILE A 328 2.35 -20.02 -50.42
C ILE A 328 1.25 -19.91 -49.35
N ALA A 329 0.02 -19.70 -49.83
CA ALA A 329 -1.24 -19.64 -49.08
C ALA A 329 -1.94 -21.02 -49.02
N ARG A 330 -2.75 -21.28 -47.99
CA ARG A 330 -4.22 -21.52 -48.09
C ARG A 330 -4.85 -22.06 -46.80
N ALA A 331 -6.08 -21.62 -46.60
CA ALA A 331 -7.04 -21.94 -45.55
C ALA A 331 -7.47 -23.42 -45.51
N CYS A 332 -7.91 -23.89 -44.34
CA CYS A 332 -9.05 -24.80 -44.20
C CYS A 332 -9.71 -24.65 -42.83
N THR A 333 -11.03 -24.54 -42.88
CA THR A 333 -12.02 -24.32 -41.83
C THR A 333 -12.43 -25.61 -41.11
N SER A 334 -12.81 -25.45 -39.83
CA SER A 334 -13.85 -26.13 -39.02
C SER A 334 -14.06 -27.67 -39.06
N ASP A 335 -14.32 -28.19 -37.87
CA ASP A 335 -15.01 -29.45 -37.52
C ASP A 335 -14.30 -30.79 -37.69
N ARG A 336 -13.58 -31.19 -36.62
CA ARG A 336 -13.68 -32.54 -36.02
C ARG A 336 -12.91 -32.62 -34.70
N ALA A 337 -13.60 -32.35 -33.61
CA ALA A 337 -13.22 -32.92 -32.31
C ALA A 337 -13.50 -34.42 -32.35
N HIS A 338 -12.48 -35.28 -32.16
CA HIS A 338 -12.57 -36.57 -31.45
C HIS A 338 -11.22 -37.33 -31.49
N ARG A 339 -10.69 -37.62 -30.29
CA ARG A 339 -9.59 -38.56 -29.93
C ARG A 339 -8.23 -38.32 -30.61
N ILE A 340 -7.33 -37.62 -29.92
CA ILE A 340 -6.04 -37.19 -30.47
C ILE A 340 -5.00 -38.33 -30.51
N LEU A 341 -5.09 -39.36 -29.65
CA LEU A 341 -4.09 -40.42 -29.55
C LEU A 341 -4.73 -41.79 -29.29
N ASP A 342 -4.50 -42.74 -30.21
CA ASP A 342 -4.73 -44.18 -29.96
C ASP A 342 -3.75 -44.66 -28.89
N ASP A 343 -4.22 -45.47 -27.94
CA ASP A 343 -3.43 -46.12 -26.90
C ASP A 343 -2.44 -47.13 -27.53
N LYS A 344 -1.30 -46.61 -28.00
CA LYS A 344 -0.21 -47.41 -28.57
C LYS A 344 0.81 -47.70 -27.49
N SER A 345 1.06 -48.98 -27.24
CA SER A 345 2.04 -49.52 -26.28
C SER A 345 3.52 -49.26 -26.63
N GLY A 346 3.81 -48.57 -27.75
CA GLY A 346 5.18 -48.27 -28.21
C GLY A 346 5.79 -47.03 -27.55
N PRO A 347 7.06 -46.67 -27.85
CA PRO A 347 7.63 -45.38 -27.42
C PRO A 347 6.91 -44.19 -28.07
N VAL A 348 6.93 -43.02 -27.42
CA VAL A 348 6.41 -41.78 -28.02
C VAL A 348 7.29 -41.35 -29.20
N THR A 349 6.65 -40.93 -30.29
CA THR A 349 7.30 -40.48 -31.53
C THR A 349 7.35 -38.96 -31.65
N LEU A 350 8.25 -38.46 -32.48
CA LEU A 350 8.36 -37.02 -32.78
C LEU A 350 7.06 -36.46 -33.37
N VAL A 351 6.35 -37.26 -34.19
CA VAL A 351 5.08 -36.88 -34.80
C VAL A 351 4.01 -36.63 -33.74
N GLU A 352 3.94 -37.47 -32.69
CA GLU A 352 2.98 -37.30 -31.59
C GLU A 352 3.28 -36.02 -30.80
N VAL A 353 4.55 -35.75 -30.49
CA VAL A 353 4.97 -34.51 -29.80
C VAL A 353 4.62 -33.27 -30.63
N ASN A 354 4.94 -33.30 -31.94
CA ASN A 354 4.63 -32.19 -32.84
C ASN A 354 3.12 -31.95 -32.99
N ARG A 355 2.32 -33.02 -33.02
CA ARG A 355 0.85 -32.89 -33.00
C ARG A 355 0.35 -32.21 -31.75
N LEU A 356 0.87 -32.56 -30.57
CA LEU A 356 0.50 -31.86 -29.32
C LEU A 356 0.90 -30.39 -29.35
N ILE A 357 2.12 -30.07 -29.79
CA ILE A 357 2.59 -28.67 -29.92
C ILE A 357 1.70 -27.88 -30.89
N ASN A 358 1.28 -28.49 -32.00
CA ASN A 358 0.39 -27.86 -32.97
C ASN A 358 -1.06 -27.77 -32.47
N HIS A 359 -1.52 -28.74 -31.68
CA HIS A 359 -2.83 -28.68 -31.04
C HIS A 359 -2.91 -27.54 -30.03
N PHE A 360 -1.78 -27.22 -29.38
CA PHE A 360 -1.65 -26.16 -28.39
C PHE A 360 -0.97 -24.89 -28.93
N SER A 361 -0.91 -24.72 -30.25
CA SER A 361 -0.21 -23.63 -30.96
C SER A 361 -0.94 -22.27 -30.92
N PRO A 362 -0.30 -21.16 -31.33
CA PRO A 362 -0.61 -19.79 -30.91
C PRO A 362 -1.92 -19.16 -31.40
N GLU A 363 -2.88 -19.89 -31.96
CA GLU A 363 -4.26 -19.36 -32.08
C GLU A 363 -4.95 -19.24 -30.71
N ASP A 364 -4.40 -19.91 -29.67
CA ASP A 364 -4.52 -19.52 -28.25
C ASP A 364 -3.66 -18.27 -27.93
N ALA A 365 -3.56 -17.32 -28.87
CA ALA A 365 -2.91 -16.03 -28.68
C ALA A 365 -3.51 -15.39 -27.42
N VAL A 366 -2.67 -14.65 -26.68
CA VAL A 366 -3.10 -13.79 -25.57
C VAL A 366 -4.51 -13.29 -25.85
N PRO A 367 -5.53 -13.74 -25.08
CA PRO A 367 -6.90 -13.44 -25.44
C PRO A 367 -7.07 -11.92 -25.60
N PRO A 368 -7.83 -11.43 -26.58
CA PRO A 368 -8.08 -9.99 -26.77
C PRO A 368 -8.46 -9.28 -25.47
N ASP A 369 -9.10 -10.01 -24.56
CA ASP A 369 -9.51 -9.56 -23.23
C ASP A 369 -8.33 -9.27 -22.30
N HIS A 370 -7.20 -9.99 -22.37
CA HIS A 370 -6.03 -9.69 -21.54
C HIS A 370 -5.45 -8.32 -21.87
N ARG A 371 -5.30 -7.99 -23.16
CA ARG A 371 -4.79 -6.66 -23.56
C ARG A 371 -5.74 -5.55 -23.10
N LYS A 372 -7.05 -5.74 -23.26
CA LYS A 372 -8.06 -4.79 -22.77
C LYS A 372 -8.00 -4.62 -21.25
N VAL A 373 -7.83 -5.71 -20.50
CA VAL A 373 -7.69 -5.70 -19.03
C VAL A 373 -6.42 -4.96 -18.62
N VAL A 374 -5.29 -5.22 -19.28
CA VAL A 374 -4.03 -4.49 -19.05
C VAL A 374 -4.23 -3.01 -19.32
N ASP A 375 -4.76 -2.63 -20.48
CA ASP A 375 -4.98 -1.22 -20.85
C ASP A 375 -5.96 -0.51 -19.90
N ARG A 376 -6.93 -1.23 -19.32
CA ARG A 376 -7.85 -0.70 -18.30
C ARG A 376 -7.11 -0.47 -16.98
N LEU A 377 -6.39 -1.47 -16.49
CA LEU A 377 -5.64 -1.39 -15.23
C LEU A 377 -4.55 -0.33 -15.28
N VAL A 378 -3.82 -0.24 -16.40
CA VAL A 378 -2.81 0.81 -16.62
C VAL A 378 -3.45 2.19 -16.47
N ARG A 379 -4.60 2.43 -17.11
CA ARG A 379 -5.32 3.71 -16.97
C ARG A 379 -5.77 3.95 -15.54
N THR A 380 -6.45 2.99 -14.93
CA THR A 380 -6.93 3.10 -13.54
C THR A 380 -5.81 3.43 -12.56
N LEU A 381 -4.63 2.80 -12.72
CA LEU A 381 -3.49 3.05 -11.83
C LEU A 381 -2.85 4.43 -12.05
N HIS A 382 -2.80 4.94 -13.29
CA HIS A 382 -2.24 6.27 -13.59
C HIS A 382 -3.20 7.42 -13.29
N GLU A 383 -4.51 7.17 -13.31
CA GLU A 383 -5.55 8.17 -13.03
C GLU A 383 -5.72 8.44 -11.52
N ASP A 384 -5.24 7.56 -10.65
CA ASP A 384 -5.35 7.74 -9.20
C ASP A 384 -4.31 8.74 -8.68
N PRO A 385 -4.72 9.84 -8.03
CA PRO A 385 -3.81 10.89 -7.58
C PRO A 385 -2.96 10.49 -6.37
N MET A 386 -3.28 9.39 -5.68
CA MET A 386 -2.53 8.89 -4.52
C MET A 386 -1.34 8.02 -4.92
N LEU A 387 -1.34 7.44 -6.12
CA LEU A 387 -0.24 6.65 -6.64
C LEU A 387 0.70 7.48 -7.51
N SER A 388 1.95 7.61 -7.07
CA SER A 388 3.02 8.20 -7.88
C SER A 388 3.59 7.16 -8.85
N VAL A 389 2.78 6.79 -9.85
CA VAL A 389 3.14 5.77 -10.87
C VAL A 389 4.11 6.35 -11.90
N ASP A 390 5.26 5.71 -12.07
CA ASP A 390 6.23 5.99 -13.14
C ASP A 390 5.89 5.23 -14.42
N GLU A 391 5.67 3.93 -14.28
CA GLU A 391 5.42 3.01 -15.38
C GLU A 391 4.59 1.83 -14.86
N VAL A 392 3.72 1.28 -15.71
CA VAL A 392 3.13 -0.05 -15.48
C VAL A 392 3.63 -0.97 -16.58
N TYR A 393 4.33 -2.02 -16.19
CA TYR A 393 5.02 -2.93 -17.12
C TYR A 393 4.45 -4.35 -17.02
N PRO A 394 4.01 -4.97 -18.13
CA PRO A 394 3.59 -6.38 -18.11
C PRO A 394 4.77 -7.31 -17.83
N GLY A 395 4.61 -8.21 -16.87
CA GLY A 395 5.58 -9.21 -16.48
C GLY A 395 5.20 -10.64 -16.87
N GLY A 396 5.87 -11.59 -16.24
CA GLY A 396 5.39 -12.97 -16.20
C GLY A 396 5.40 -13.73 -17.53
N SER A 397 4.60 -14.80 -17.56
CA SER A 397 4.42 -15.64 -18.75
C SER A 397 3.76 -14.88 -19.90
N TYR A 398 2.94 -13.87 -19.56
CA TYR A 398 2.29 -12.97 -20.51
C TYR A 398 3.34 -12.21 -21.33
N ALA A 399 4.19 -11.44 -20.67
CA ALA A 399 5.18 -10.61 -21.34
C ALA A 399 6.33 -11.41 -21.98
N LYS A 400 6.67 -12.56 -21.39
CA LYS A 400 7.62 -13.52 -21.98
C LYS A 400 7.05 -14.24 -23.20
N GLY A 401 5.75 -14.16 -23.47
CA GLY A 401 5.11 -14.89 -24.57
C GLY A 401 5.16 -16.41 -24.41
N THR A 402 5.15 -16.91 -23.17
CA THR A 402 5.17 -18.35 -22.81
C THR A 402 3.87 -18.78 -22.12
N SER A 403 2.83 -17.95 -22.20
CA SER A 403 1.47 -18.23 -21.70
C SER A 403 0.84 -19.44 -22.39
N THR A 404 -0.07 -20.12 -21.68
CA THR A 404 -0.68 -21.40 -22.10
C THR A 404 -2.20 -21.32 -22.33
N GLY A 405 -2.77 -20.12 -22.47
CA GLY A 405 -4.19 -19.90 -22.80
C GLY A 405 -4.93 -18.99 -21.81
N ALA A 406 -6.27 -19.00 -21.86
CA ALA A 406 -7.16 -18.05 -21.17
C ALA A 406 -7.14 -18.06 -19.63
N GLN A 407 -6.53 -19.08 -19.01
CA GLN A 407 -6.32 -19.17 -17.56
C GLN A 407 -4.94 -18.67 -17.10
N SER A 408 -4.20 -17.99 -17.97
CA SER A 408 -2.86 -17.49 -17.62
C SER A 408 -2.98 -16.19 -16.83
N ASP A 409 -2.39 -16.16 -15.64
CA ASP A 409 -2.33 -14.94 -14.83
C ASP A 409 -1.48 -13.87 -15.54
N VAL A 410 -1.91 -12.61 -15.40
CA VAL A 410 -1.17 -11.45 -15.91
C VAL A 410 -0.46 -10.76 -14.75
N ASP A 411 0.87 -10.86 -14.73
CA ASP A 411 1.69 -10.10 -13.80
C ASP A 411 1.83 -8.66 -14.31
N LEU A 412 1.48 -7.67 -13.49
CA LEU A 412 1.67 -6.24 -13.77
C LEU A 412 2.59 -5.62 -12.73
N LEU A 413 3.75 -5.16 -13.19
CA LEU A 413 4.73 -4.44 -12.38
C LEU A 413 4.31 -2.98 -12.31
N VAL A 414 3.97 -2.51 -11.11
CA VAL A 414 3.56 -1.13 -10.85
C VAL A 414 4.78 -0.37 -10.32
N VAL A 415 5.45 0.38 -11.19
CA VAL A 415 6.66 1.12 -10.85
C VAL A 415 6.25 2.43 -10.18
N LEU A 416 6.68 2.62 -8.93
CA LEU A 416 6.27 3.73 -8.08
C LEU A 416 7.47 4.61 -7.73
N ASN A 417 7.34 5.93 -7.89
CA ASN A 417 8.40 6.90 -7.60
C ASN A 417 8.67 7.05 -6.10
N ASP A 418 7.60 7.07 -5.30
CA ASP A 418 7.65 7.53 -3.90
C ASP A 418 7.70 6.37 -2.89
N ILE A 419 8.38 5.26 -3.21
CA ILE A 419 8.52 4.10 -2.30
C ILE A 419 9.99 3.73 -2.01
N PRO A 420 10.31 3.25 -0.80
CA PRO A 420 11.70 2.95 -0.42
C PRO A 420 12.31 1.79 -1.22
N THR A 421 13.63 1.76 -1.32
CA THR A 421 14.37 0.69 -2.04
C THR A 421 14.82 -0.46 -1.16
N GLU A 422 14.66 -0.35 0.16
CA GLU A 422 15.14 -1.30 1.16
C GLU A 422 14.06 -1.53 2.23
N ASN A 423 14.25 -2.54 3.10
CA ASN A 423 13.34 -2.85 4.21
C ASN A 423 11.88 -3.10 3.77
N HIS A 424 11.68 -3.80 2.65
CA HIS A 424 10.37 -4.05 2.03
C HIS A 424 9.34 -4.65 3.01
N SER A 425 9.79 -5.50 3.93
CA SER A 425 8.94 -6.09 4.98
C SER A 425 8.19 -5.07 5.86
N ARG A 426 8.68 -3.82 5.92
CA ARG A 426 8.10 -2.75 6.76
C ARG A 426 7.04 -1.91 6.07
N TRP A 427 7.15 -1.72 4.75
CA TRP A 427 6.29 -0.76 4.02
C TRP A 427 5.44 -1.43 2.93
N LEU A 428 5.85 -2.59 2.42
CA LEU A 428 5.21 -3.18 1.23
C LEU A 428 3.74 -3.49 1.45
N TYR A 429 3.37 -4.00 2.63
CA TYR A 429 1.97 -4.30 2.94
C TYR A 429 1.06 -3.06 2.84
N MET A 430 1.58 -1.88 3.21
CA MET A 430 0.84 -0.63 3.06
C MET A 430 0.64 -0.25 1.60
N VAL A 431 1.70 -0.35 0.80
CA VAL A 431 1.62 -0.10 -0.66
C VAL A 431 0.65 -1.06 -1.33
N LEU A 432 0.66 -2.34 -0.95
CA LEU A 432 -0.29 -3.32 -1.47
C LEU A 432 -1.74 -3.04 -1.04
N THR A 433 -1.94 -2.57 0.20
CA THR A 433 -3.28 -2.17 0.68
C THR A 433 -3.80 -0.96 -0.10
N GLU A 434 -2.93 -0.02 -0.41
CA GLU A 434 -3.27 1.15 -1.22
C GLU A 434 -3.57 0.78 -2.67
N LEU A 435 -2.74 -0.06 -3.29
CA LEU A 435 -3.02 -0.61 -4.63
C LEU A 435 -4.36 -1.33 -4.67
N ARG A 436 -4.71 -2.10 -3.62
CA ARG A 436 -6.02 -2.73 -3.49
C ARG A 436 -7.14 -1.69 -3.48
N ARG A 437 -7.03 -0.64 -2.65
CA ARG A 437 -8.02 0.43 -2.57
C ARG A 437 -8.23 1.09 -3.93
N VAL A 438 -7.14 1.41 -4.63
CA VAL A 438 -7.15 2.06 -5.95
C VAL A 438 -7.91 1.21 -6.97
N VAL A 439 -7.63 -0.10 -7.05
CA VAL A 439 -8.31 -0.95 -8.02
C VAL A 439 -9.76 -1.24 -7.65
N GLU A 440 -10.10 -1.39 -6.38
CA GLU A 440 -11.49 -1.58 -5.95
C GLU A 440 -12.36 -0.35 -6.28
N LEU A 441 -11.83 0.86 -6.03
CA LEU A 441 -12.53 2.11 -6.34
C LEU A 441 -12.53 2.44 -7.83
N GLY A 442 -11.39 2.29 -8.48
CA GLY A 442 -11.21 2.66 -9.88
C GLY A 442 -11.90 1.71 -10.87
N LEU A 443 -12.14 0.45 -10.47
CA LEU A 443 -12.83 -0.53 -11.32
C LEU A 443 -14.33 -0.66 -10.98
N GLN A 444 -14.82 -0.04 -9.89
CA GLN A 444 -16.25 0.09 -9.55
C GLN A 444 -17.10 -1.18 -9.78
N GLY A 445 -16.65 -2.32 -9.23
CA GLY A 445 -17.36 -3.61 -9.36
C GLY A 445 -16.98 -4.45 -10.59
N ASN A 446 -16.10 -3.96 -11.47
CA ASN A 446 -15.52 -4.74 -12.58
C ASN A 446 -14.31 -5.58 -12.14
N CYS A 447 -14.07 -5.71 -10.83
CA CYS A 447 -13.07 -6.60 -10.25
C CYS A 447 -13.69 -7.52 -9.20
N GLN A 448 -13.16 -8.74 -9.12
CA GLN A 448 -13.57 -9.78 -8.18
C GLN A 448 -12.34 -10.38 -7.50
N ASP A 449 -12.56 -11.12 -6.41
CA ASP A 449 -11.51 -11.89 -5.71
C ASP A 449 -10.26 -11.07 -5.32
N VAL A 450 -10.43 -9.77 -5.03
CA VAL A 450 -9.31 -8.87 -4.70
C VAL A 450 -8.69 -9.27 -3.36
N LYS A 451 -7.42 -9.68 -3.39
CA LYS A 451 -6.68 -10.19 -2.23
C LYS A 451 -5.28 -9.62 -2.18
N VAL A 452 -4.89 -9.12 -1.01
CA VAL A 452 -3.49 -8.77 -0.72
C VAL A 452 -2.74 -10.03 -0.29
N THR A 453 -1.62 -10.32 -0.96
CA THR A 453 -0.67 -11.34 -0.55
C THR A 453 0.56 -10.70 0.08
N ARG A 454 1.57 -11.52 0.39
CA ARG A 454 2.85 -11.01 0.88
C ARG A 454 3.53 -10.06 -0.13
N PHE A 455 3.39 -10.32 -1.44
CA PHE A 455 4.18 -9.65 -2.48
C PHE A 455 3.35 -8.87 -3.51
N ALA A 456 2.06 -9.18 -3.64
CA ALA A 456 1.23 -8.68 -4.72
C ALA A 456 -0.23 -8.47 -4.29
N VAL A 457 -0.96 -7.65 -5.04
CA VAL A 457 -2.43 -7.63 -5.02
C VAL A 457 -2.92 -8.52 -6.15
N GLN A 458 -3.63 -9.59 -5.79
CA GLN A 458 -4.25 -10.51 -6.75
C GLN A 458 -5.70 -10.11 -6.94
N LEU A 459 -6.17 -10.08 -8.18
CA LEU A 459 -7.55 -9.75 -8.51
C LEU A 459 -7.98 -10.43 -9.80
N ARG A 460 -9.29 -10.54 -10.03
CA ARG A 460 -9.86 -10.96 -11.31
C ARG A 460 -10.60 -9.80 -11.97
N VAL A 461 -10.26 -9.49 -13.22
CA VAL A 461 -10.90 -8.43 -14.03
C VAL A 461 -11.32 -9.05 -15.36
N ASP A 462 -12.60 -8.96 -15.73
CA ASP A 462 -13.16 -9.54 -16.96
C ASP A 462 -12.71 -11.01 -17.22
N ASN A 463 -12.73 -11.84 -16.17
CA ASN A 463 -12.26 -13.25 -16.16
C ASN A 463 -10.75 -13.48 -16.31
N VAL A 464 -9.94 -12.42 -16.29
CA VAL A 464 -8.47 -12.49 -16.30
C VAL A 464 -7.97 -12.33 -14.87
N ASN A 465 -7.19 -13.28 -14.37
CA ASN A 465 -6.48 -13.14 -13.11
C ASN A 465 -5.27 -12.23 -13.32
N VAL A 466 -5.06 -11.29 -12.39
CA VAL A 466 -4.00 -10.28 -12.47
C VAL A 466 -3.31 -10.19 -11.12
N ASP A 467 -1.98 -10.14 -11.14
CA ASP A 467 -1.14 -9.91 -9.97
C ASP A 467 -0.44 -8.55 -10.11
N LEU A 468 -0.75 -7.60 -9.22
CA LEU A 468 -0.12 -6.28 -9.17
C LEU A 468 1.08 -6.31 -8.23
N LEU A 469 2.25 -5.99 -8.77
CA LEU A 469 3.55 -6.12 -8.11
C LEU A 469 4.22 -4.74 -8.03
N PRO A 470 4.24 -4.08 -6.86
CA PRO A 470 4.87 -2.77 -6.73
C PRO A 470 6.40 -2.88 -6.85
N VAL A 471 7.00 -1.92 -7.54
CA VAL A 471 8.45 -1.85 -7.78
C VAL A 471 8.97 -0.43 -7.51
N PRO A 472 10.02 -0.25 -6.69
CA PRO A 472 10.62 1.08 -6.52
C PRO A 472 11.24 1.60 -7.82
N ALA A 473 10.84 2.79 -8.28
CA ALA A 473 11.32 3.36 -9.54
C ALA A 473 12.84 3.56 -9.57
N ALA A 474 13.44 3.87 -8.41
CA ALA A 474 14.89 3.98 -8.27
C ALA A 474 15.62 2.67 -8.63
N LEU A 475 15.06 1.51 -8.25
CA LEU A 475 15.59 0.20 -8.62
C LEU A 475 15.28 -0.16 -10.08
N TRP A 476 14.13 0.29 -10.58
CA TRP A 476 13.69 0.01 -11.96
C TRP A 476 14.54 0.74 -13.01
N ARG A 477 14.94 1.98 -12.73
CA ARG A 477 15.66 2.85 -13.67
C ARG A 477 17.16 2.60 -13.72
N SER A 478 17.77 2.11 -12.64
CA SER A 478 19.22 1.99 -12.51
C SER A 478 19.68 0.57 -12.18
N THR A 479 20.29 -0.08 -13.17
CA THR A 479 20.91 -1.40 -12.98
C THR A 479 21.99 -1.37 -11.91
N ASP A 480 22.84 -0.34 -11.88
CA ASP A 480 23.94 -0.24 -10.93
C ASP A 480 23.43 -0.11 -9.49
N GLN A 481 22.42 0.74 -9.28
CA GLN A 481 21.81 0.92 -7.97
C GLN A 481 21.11 -0.36 -7.50
N ARG A 482 20.36 -1.00 -8.40
CA ARG A 482 19.69 -2.28 -8.14
C ARG A 482 20.69 -3.37 -7.76
N MET A 483 21.78 -3.50 -8.51
CA MET A 483 22.85 -4.47 -8.21
C MET A 483 23.54 -4.17 -6.88
N LYS A 484 23.83 -2.90 -6.59
CA LYS A 484 24.45 -2.49 -5.33
C LYS A 484 23.59 -2.91 -4.14
N ILE A 485 22.30 -2.58 -4.16
CA ILE A 485 21.35 -2.86 -3.07
C ILE A 485 21.17 -4.36 -2.90
N VAL A 486 21.01 -5.11 -3.98
CA VAL A 486 20.79 -6.57 -3.93
C VAL A 486 22.00 -7.31 -3.37
N ASN A 487 23.22 -6.89 -3.74
CA ASN A 487 24.44 -7.48 -3.21
C ASN A 487 24.65 -7.17 -1.72
N SER A 488 24.22 -5.99 -1.23
CA SER A 488 24.31 -5.62 0.19
C SER A 488 23.13 -6.10 1.04
N ALA A 489 22.01 -6.49 0.43
CA ALA A 489 20.81 -6.91 1.14
C ALA A 489 20.97 -8.27 1.82
N ALA A 490 20.32 -8.43 2.97
CA ALA A 490 20.18 -9.71 3.64
C ALA A 490 19.41 -10.72 2.76
N LEU A 491 19.67 -12.02 2.95
CA LEU A 491 19.04 -13.10 2.18
C LEU A 491 17.51 -13.04 2.18
N GLU A 492 16.91 -12.69 3.32
CA GLU A 492 15.46 -12.52 3.44
C GLU A 492 14.92 -11.35 2.62
N ASP A 493 15.73 -10.30 2.42
CA ASP A 493 15.33 -9.10 1.71
C ASP A 493 15.48 -9.21 0.19
N ARG A 494 16.41 -10.04 -0.28
CA ARG A 494 16.65 -10.28 -1.72
C ARG A 494 15.42 -10.82 -2.44
N ARG A 495 14.52 -11.53 -1.75
CA ARG A 495 13.27 -12.02 -2.33
C ARG A 495 12.37 -10.88 -2.79
N TRP A 496 12.29 -9.81 -2.01
CA TRP A 496 11.50 -8.62 -2.35
C TRP A 496 12.08 -7.87 -3.55
N LEU A 497 13.41 -7.87 -3.65
CA LEU A 497 14.14 -7.17 -4.72
C LEU A 497 14.06 -7.90 -6.07
N SER A 498 13.66 -9.18 -6.09
CA SER A 498 13.58 -9.98 -7.34
C SER A 498 12.66 -9.35 -8.39
N VAL A 499 11.60 -8.67 -7.94
CA VAL A 499 10.62 -8.00 -8.80
C VAL A 499 11.25 -6.88 -9.64
N ALA A 500 12.29 -6.23 -9.12
CA ALA A 500 13.00 -5.16 -9.81
C ALA A 500 13.80 -5.65 -11.03
N PHE A 501 14.00 -6.96 -11.19
CA PHE A 501 14.70 -7.57 -12.32
C PHE A 501 13.76 -8.14 -13.40
N ALA A 502 12.44 -8.01 -13.21
CA ALA A 502 11.47 -8.64 -14.08
C ALA A 502 11.59 -8.18 -15.54
N LYS A 503 11.95 -6.92 -15.79
CA LYS A 503 12.17 -6.37 -17.14
C LYS A 503 13.26 -7.13 -17.90
N GLU A 504 14.39 -7.35 -17.24
CA GLU A 504 15.54 -8.07 -17.79
C GLU A 504 15.24 -9.57 -17.94
N GLN A 505 14.52 -10.18 -16.99
CA GLN A 505 14.06 -11.57 -17.11
C GLN A 505 13.14 -11.76 -18.32
N VAL A 506 12.18 -10.86 -18.52
CA VAL A 506 11.26 -10.86 -19.66
C VAL A 506 12.05 -10.76 -20.96
N LYS A 507 12.95 -9.77 -21.05
CA LYS A 507 13.81 -9.56 -22.22
C LYS A 507 14.64 -10.81 -22.54
N TYR A 508 15.33 -11.37 -21.54
CA TYR A 508 16.18 -12.54 -21.70
C TYR A 508 15.40 -13.75 -22.24
N VAL A 509 14.29 -14.12 -21.60
CA VAL A 509 13.50 -15.30 -22.00
C VAL A 509 12.91 -15.10 -23.39
N ARG A 510 12.40 -13.91 -23.69
CA ARG A 510 11.79 -13.61 -25.00
C ARG A 510 12.80 -13.73 -26.14
N GLU A 511 13.96 -13.09 -26.02
CA GLU A 511 15.01 -13.14 -27.04
C GLU A 511 15.54 -14.57 -27.24
N LYS A 512 15.81 -15.27 -26.13
CA LYS A 512 16.40 -16.62 -26.18
C LYS A 512 15.44 -17.67 -26.70
N LYS A 513 14.17 -17.66 -26.28
CA LYS A 513 13.19 -18.66 -26.74
C LYS A 513 12.87 -18.52 -28.24
N GLU A 514 12.89 -17.28 -28.76
CA GLU A 514 12.63 -16.98 -30.17
C GLU A 514 13.81 -17.47 -31.01
N THR A 515 15.03 -17.10 -30.61
CA THR A 515 16.27 -17.58 -31.26
C THR A 515 16.36 -19.10 -31.25
N ALA A 516 15.96 -19.74 -30.15
CA ALA A 516 16.09 -21.17 -29.94
C ALA A 516 14.91 -22.00 -30.47
N GLY A 517 13.80 -21.36 -30.87
CA GLY A 517 12.60 -22.05 -31.37
C GLY A 517 11.88 -22.93 -30.35
N VAL A 518 12.03 -22.70 -29.04
CA VAL A 518 11.57 -23.63 -27.98
C VAL A 518 10.20 -23.31 -27.38
N THR A 519 9.48 -22.30 -27.90
CA THR A 519 8.21 -21.84 -27.33
C THR A 519 7.17 -22.97 -27.23
N GLY A 520 7.09 -23.85 -28.23
CA GLY A 520 6.17 -25.00 -28.23
C GLY A 520 6.43 -25.97 -27.09
N ILE A 521 7.70 -26.31 -26.83
CA ILE A 521 8.11 -27.21 -25.75
C ILE A 521 7.83 -26.59 -24.37
N ILE A 522 8.16 -25.30 -24.18
CA ILE A 522 7.89 -24.60 -22.92
C ILE A 522 6.39 -24.67 -22.60
N ARG A 523 5.53 -24.35 -23.57
CA ARG A 523 4.07 -24.40 -23.39
C ARG A 523 3.57 -25.81 -23.13
N LEU A 524 4.07 -26.81 -23.86
CA LEU A 524 3.67 -28.20 -23.70
C LEU A 524 3.95 -28.71 -22.27
N ILE A 525 5.16 -28.44 -21.75
CA ILE A 525 5.53 -28.81 -20.38
C ILE A 525 4.67 -28.05 -19.37
N LYS A 526 4.49 -26.74 -19.52
CA LYS A 526 3.66 -25.92 -18.62
C LYS A 526 2.19 -26.39 -18.58
N ARG A 527 1.64 -26.82 -19.72
CA ARG A 527 0.30 -27.42 -19.79
C ARG A 527 0.25 -28.75 -19.05
N TRP A 528 1.22 -29.63 -19.25
CA TRP A 528 1.29 -30.89 -18.50
C TRP A 528 1.41 -30.63 -16.99
N LEU A 529 2.23 -29.66 -16.58
CA LEU A 529 2.32 -29.25 -15.17
C LEU A 529 0.98 -28.76 -14.61
N ALA A 530 0.10 -28.20 -15.43
CA ALA A 530 -1.23 -27.77 -15.00
C ALA A 530 -2.24 -28.94 -14.87
N THR A 531 -1.99 -30.09 -15.52
CA THR A 531 -2.86 -31.28 -15.40
C THR A 531 -2.56 -32.12 -14.15
N GLN A 532 -1.38 -31.93 -13.53
CA GLN A 532 -1.02 -32.65 -12.32
C GLN A 532 -1.48 -31.94 -11.04
N LYS A 533 -1.71 -32.71 -9.98
CA LYS A 533 -1.92 -32.20 -8.62
C LYS A 533 -0.56 -32.11 -7.92
N TRP A 534 -0.23 -30.93 -7.39
CA TRP A 534 1.07 -30.65 -6.77
C TRP A 534 0.92 -30.32 -5.29
N ARG A 535 1.87 -30.80 -4.49
CA ARG A 535 2.16 -30.21 -3.17
C ARG A 535 2.99 -28.95 -3.32
N SER A 536 3.97 -28.98 -4.21
CA SER A 536 4.81 -27.84 -4.57
C SER A 536 5.04 -27.85 -6.07
N LYS A 537 4.32 -26.99 -6.81
CA LYS A 537 4.45 -26.90 -8.26
C LYS A 537 5.73 -26.16 -8.66
N PRO A 538 6.50 -26.62 -9.66
CA PRO A 538 7.70 -25.92 -10.09
C PRO A 538 7.37 -24.53 -10.67
N PRO A 539 8.17 -23.49 -10.34
CA PRO A 539 7.97 -22.15 -10.89
C PRO A 539 8.08 -22.14 -12.42
N SER A 540 7.19 -21.43 -13.11
CA SER A 540 7.22 -21.31 -14.59
C SER A 540 8.58 -20.83 -15.11
N PHE A 541 9.23 -19.92 -14.40
CA PHE A 541 10.55 -19.40 -14.78
C PHE A 541 11.65 -20.47 -14.70
N LEU A 542 11.60 -21.38 -13.72
CA LEU A 542 12.51 -22.52 -13.64
C LEU A 542 12.38 -23.41 -14.88
N ILE A 543 11.14 -23.69 -15.30
CA ILE A 543 10.86 -24.50 -16.49
C ILE A 543 11.41 -23.84 -17.77
N GLU A 544 11.19 -22.54 -17.92
CA GLU A 544 11.71 -21.75 -19.05
C GLU A 544 13.23 -21.87 -19.15
N LEU A 545 13.95 -21.67 -18.04
CA LEU A 545 15.41 -21.77 -18.00
C LEU A 545 15.91 -23.20 -18.24
N MET A 546 15.25 -24.21 -17.70
CA MET A 546 15.63 -25.62 -17.91
C MET A 546 15.42 -26.06 -19.36
N VAL A 547 14.38 -25.58 -20.05
CA VAL A 547 14.19 -25.87 -21.48
C VAL A 547 15.23 -25.15 -22.34
N LEU A 548 15.54 -23.89 -22.01
CA LEU A 548 16.63 -23.16 -22.68
C LEU A 548 17.97 -23.87 -22.49
N GLU A 549 18.23 -24.41 -21.30
CA GLU A 549 19.41 -25.20 -21.02
C GLU A 549 19.43 -26.51 -21.81
N ALA A 550 18.30 -27.23 -21.89
CA ALA A 550 18.20 -28.44 -22.69
C ALA A 550 18.55 -28.17 -24.17
N LYS A 551 18.09 -27.05 -24.73
CA LYS A 551 18.41 -26.61 -26.09
C LYS A 551 19.86 -26.14 -26.25
N SER A 552 20.43 -25.49 -25.23
CA SER A 552 21.86 -25.14 -25.20
C SER A 552 22.75 -26.38 -25.27
N ARG A 553 22.39 -27.44 -24.53
CA ARG A 553 23.13 -28.72 -24.53
C ARG A 553 22.92 -29.53 -25.82
N LEU A 554 21.81 -29.32 -26.52
CA LEU A 554 21.46 -30.01 -27.76
C LEU A 554 20.96 -29.02 -28.84
N PRO A 555 21.86 -28.24 -29.48
CA PRO A 555 21.46 -27.19 -30.42
C PRO A 555 20.65 -27.70 -31.62
N GLU A 556 20.98 -28.90 -32.12
CA GLU A 556 20.33 -29.50 -33.30
C GLU A 556 19.20 -30.49 -32.94
N ALA A 557 18.82 -30.58 -31.66
CA ALA A 557 17.78 -31.51 -31.25
C ALA A 557 16.38 -31.09 -31.74
N ASP A 558 15.64 -32.09 -32.20
CA ASP A 558 14.20 -31.98 -32.43
C ASP A 558 13.41 -31.89 -31.11
N HIS A 559 12.10 -31.67 -31.24
CA HIS A 559 11.20 -31.53 -30.09
C HIS A 559 11.17 -32.75 -29.15
N LEU A 560 11.32 -33.97 -29.67
CA LEU A 560 11.31 -35.18 -28.86
C LEU A 560 12.62 -35.32 -28.07
N ALA A 561 13.75 -35.07 -28.72
CA ALA A 561 15.06 -35.08 -28.07
C ALA A 561 15.17 -34.00 -26.99
N LEU A 562 14.65 -32.78 -27.24
CA LEU A 562 14.59 -31.71 -26.25
C LEU A 562 13.71 -32.07 -25.05
N LEU A 563 12.54 -32.68 -25.29
CA LEU A 563 11.65 -33.11 -24.22
C LEU A 563 12.30 -34.20 -23.35
N ASN A 564 12.95 -35.20 -23.96
CA ASN A 564 13.72 -36.21 -23.23
C ASN A 564 14.85 -35.58 -22.41
N LYS A 565 15.59 -34.63 -23.01
CA LYS A 565 16.67 -33.93 -22.30
C LYS A 565 16.17 -33.13 -21.12
N PHE A 566 15.03 -32.45 -21.24
CA PHE A 566 14.40 -31.75 -20.14
C PHE A 566 14.10 -32.71 -18.97
N TRP A 567 13.47 -33.86 -19.23
CA TRP A 567 13.16 -34.85 -18.19
C TRP A 567 14.41 -35.52 -17.61
N GLU A 568 15.48 -35.66 -18.40
CA GLU A 568 16.80 -36.05 -17.89
C GLU A 568 17.34 -35.02 -16.90
N LEU A 569 17.30 -33.71 -17.22
CA LEU A 569 17.76 -32.65 -16.32
C LEU A 569 16.99 -32.67 -14.98
N VAL A 570 15.67 -32.91 -15.01
CA VAL A 570 14.85 -33.03 -13.79
C VAL A 570 15.29 -34.24 -12.96
N ARG A 571 15.49 -35.41 -13.57
CA ARG A 571 15.94 -36.61 -12.84
C ARG A 571 17.32 -36.44 -12.20
N HIS A 572 18.19 -35.68 -12.83
CA HIS A 572 19.55 -35.40 -12.35
C HIS A 572 19.68 -34.03 -11.68
N HIS A 573 18.61 -33.55 -11.02
CA HIS A 573 18.59 -32.24 -10.37
C HIS A 573 19.72 -32.05 -9.33
N GLU A 574 20.14 -33.08 -8.60
CA GLU A 574 21.19 -32.99 -7.57
C GLU A 574 22.53 -32.47 -8.10
N THR A 575 22.82 -32.68 -9.38
CA THR A 575 24.04 -32.19 -10.04
C THR A 575 23.78 -31.03 -10.98
N LEU A 576 22.53 -30.54 -11.03
CA LEU A 576 22.11 -29.49 -11.95
C LEU A 576 22.80 -28.18 -11.60
N CYS A 577 23.50 -27.62 -12.59
CA CYS A 577 24.15 -26.33 -12.53
C CYS A 577 23.89 -25.61 -13.85
N ILE A 578 23.04 -24.58 -13.80
CA ILE A 578 22.66 -23.74 -14.93
C ILE A 578 23.05 -22.31 -14.59
N ILE A 579 24.00 -21.78 -15.36
CA ILE A 579 24.45 -20.40 -15.26
C ILE A 579 24.29 -19.79 -16.65
N HIS A 580 23.32 -18.90 -16.77
CA HIS A 580 22.95 -18.24 -18.01
C HIS A 580 23.29 -16.75 -17.89
N GLY A 581 24.18 -16.23 -18.74
CA GLY A 581 24.50 -14.81 -18.74
C GLY A 581 25.46 -14.39 -17.62
N SER A 582 24.96 -13.69 -16.60
CA SER A 582 25.77 -13.03 -15.56
C SER A 582 26.57 -13.99 -14.67
N ALA A 583 27.63 -13.46 -14.05
CA ALA A 583 28.40 -14.17 -13.04
C ALA A 583 27.52 -14.61 -11.86
N VAL A 584 27.80 -15.77 -11.27
CA VAL A 584 27.08 -16.25 -10.08
C VAL A 584 27.60 -15.55 -8.81
N HIS A 585 26.70 -15.15 -7.92
CA HIS A 585 27.10 -14.60 -6.63
C HIS A 585 27.71 -15.70 -5.74
N ALA A 586 28.81 -15.38 -5.03
CA ALA A 586 29.58 -16.36 -4.26
C ALA A 586 28.74 -17.12 -3.22
N GLU A 587 27.76 -16.44 -2.61
CA GLU A 587 26.87 -17.04 -1.61
C GLU A 587 26.00 -18.19 -2.13
N ILE A 588 25.63 -18.20 -3.41
CA ILE A 588 24.77 -19.26 -3.98
C ILE A 588 25.53 -20.23 -4.90
N ALA A 589 26.80 -19.93 -5.23
CA ALA A 589 27.59 -20.68 -6.21
C ALA A 589 27.77 -22.18 -5.84
N HIS A 590 27.72 -22.49 -4.55
CA HIS A 590 27.90 -23.82 -4.00
C HIS A 590 26.58 -24.61 -3.87
N GLU A 591 25.42 -23.97 -3.97
CA GLU A 591 24.12 -24.61 -3.82
C GLU A 591 23.85 -25.61 -4.94
N ARG A 592 23.09 -26.68 -4.69
CA ARG A 592 22.57 -27.59 -5.73
C ARG A 592 21.15 -28.05 -5.40
N PRO A 593 20.25 -28.17 -6.39
CA PRO A 593 20.36 -27.68 -7.78
C PRO A 593 20.59 -26.17 -7.85
N LEU A 594 21.45 -25.74 -8.77
CA LEU A 594 21.71 -24.35 -9.06
C LEU A 594 21.12 -23.97 -10.41
N VAL A 595 20.16 -23.07 -10.41
CA VAL A 595 19.64 -22.41 -11.62
C VAL A 595 19.65 -20.92 -11.37
N VAL A 596 20.71 -20.25 -11.84
CA VAL A 596 20.91 -18.81 -11.62
C VAL A 596 19.95 -18.02 -12.49
N ASP A 597 19.27 -17.06 -11.90
CA ASP A 597 18.49 -16.07 -12.62
C ASP A 597 19.43 -15.21 -13.51
N PRO A 598 19.23 -15.21 -14.85
CA PRO A 598 20.09 -14.47 -15.77
C PRO A 598 20.12 -12.95 -15.54
N ALA A 599 19.11 -12.40 -14.86
CA ALA A 599 19.04 -10.99 -14.53
C ALA A 599 19.50 -10.68 -13.10
N ASN A 600 19.40 -11.65 -12.19
CA ASN A 600 19.71 -11.47 -10.77
C ASN A 600 20.72 -12.52 -10.29
N PRO A 601 22.03 -12.20 -10.24
CA PRO A 601 23.07 -13.17 -9.93
C PRO A 601 23.04 -13.71 -8.50
N THR A 602 22.24 -13.11 -7.60
CA THR A 602 22.06 -13.59 -6.22
C THR A 602 20.87 -14.53 -6.06
N ASN A 603 20.11 -14.79 -7.12
CA ASN A 603 18.88 -15.57 -7.06
C ASN A 603 19.06 -16.96 -7.68
N ASN A 604 19.05 -17.99 -6.84
CA ASN A 604 18.90 -19.37 -7.29
C ASN A 604 17.41 -19.70 -7.44
N VAL A 605 16.92 -19.72 -8.68
CA VAL A 605 15.51 -20.01 -9.03
C VAL A 605 15.10 -21.42 -8.57
N ALA A 606 16.06 -22.34 -8.45
CA ALA A 606 15.84 -23.70 -7.97
C ALA A 606 15.92 -23.85 -6.44
N GLY A 607 16.47 -22.86 -5.73
CA GLY A 607 16.93 -23.04 -4.34
C GLY A 607 15.82 -23.21 -3.29
N SER A 608 14.62 -22.70 -3.56
CA SER A 608 13.46 -22.84 -2.66
C SER A 608 12.44 -23.89 -3.12
N PHE A 609 12.68 -24.52 -4.26
CA PHE A 609 11.75 -25.49 -4.84
C PHE A 609 11.98 -26.89 -4.28
N GLN A 610 10.92 -27.59 -3.88
CA GLN A 610 10.97 -28.98 -3.41
C GLN A 610 10.95 -29.94 -4.60
N TRP A 611 12.07 -30.63 -4.84
CA TRP A 611 12.28 -31.42 -6.06
C TRP A 611 11.69 -32.83 -6.05
N ASP A 612 11.48 -33.43 -4.88
CA ASP A 612 11.14 -34.85 -4.74
C ASP A 612 9.93 -35.28 -5.58
N GLU A 613 8.84 -34.51 -5.51
CA GLU A 613 7.61 -34.75 -6.26
C GLU A 613 7.85 -34.64 -7.78
N PHE A 614 8.61 -33.62 -8.21
CA PHE A 614 8.90 -33.41 -9.63
C PHE A 614 9.80 -34.49 -10.21
N VAL A 615 10.80 -34.93 -9.44
CA VAL A 615 11.70 -36.04 -9.78
C VAL A 615 10.93 -37.36 -9.84
N GLY A 616 9.99 -37.58 -8.92
CA GLY A 616 9.07 -38.73 -8.96
C GLY A 616 8.33 -38.82 -10.29
N PHE A 617 7.68 -37.74 -10.70
CA PHE A 617 7.02 -37.67 -12.02
C PHE A 617 8.00 -37.88 -13.17
N ALA A 618 9.19 -37.27 -13.11
CA ALA A 618 10.20 -37.43 -14.17
C ALA A 618 10.68 -38.88 -14.30
N ARG A 619 10.78 -39.63 -13.19
CA ARG A 619 11.12 -41.06 -13.19
C ARG A 619 10.01 -41.90 -13.83
N GLU A 620 8.74 -41.64 -13.53
CA GLU A 620 7.60 -42.32 -14.16
C GLU A 620 7.49 -42.02 -15.65
N ILE A 621 7.66 -40.76 -16.03
CA ILE A 621 7.65 -40.30 -17.43
C ILE A 621 8.78 -40.98 -18.20
N HIS A 622 9.97 -41.07 -17.62
CA HIS A 622 11.09 -41.79 -18.21
C HIS A 622 10.82 -43.31 -18.32
N ALA A 623 10.31 -43.95 -17.26
CA ALA A 623 9.99 -45.38 -17.23
C ALA A 623 8.95 -45.77 -18.30
N THR A 624 7.99 -44.88 -18.56
CA THR A 624 6.96 -45.06 -19.60
C THR A 624 7.38 -44.55 -20.97
N ARG A 625 8.65 -44.14 -21.17
CA ARG A 625 9.17 -43.60 -22.44
C ARG A 625 8.28 -42.47 -22.99
N LEU A 626 7.96 -41.50 -22.11
CA LEU A 626 7.06 -40.36 -22.33
C LEU A 626 5.57 -40.69 -22.51
N ARG A 627 5.15 -41.96 -22.52
CA ARG A 627 3.73 -42.30 -22.75
C ARG A 627 2.82 -41.74 -21.66
N LYS A 628 3.24 -41.76 -20.40
CA LYS A 628 2.48 -41.11 -19.31
C LYS A 628 2.28 -39.63 -19.61
N PHE A 629 3.35 -38.91 -19.95
CA PHE A 629 3.31 -37.48 -20.25
C PHE A 629 2.31 -37.13 -21.36
N VAL A 630 2.37 -37.90 -22.46
CA VAL A 630 1.47 -37.74 -23.61
C VAL A 630 0.01 -38.08 -23.26
N ARG A 631 -0.22 -39.16 -22.50
CA ARG A 631 -1.55 -39.57 -22.04
C ARG A 631 -2.17 -38.54 -21.11
N ASP A 632 -1.40 -37.94 -20.21
CA ASP A 632 -1.89 -36.92 -19.27
C ASP A 632 -2.28 -35.59 -19.96
N LEU A 633 -1.91 -35.42 -21.24
CA LEU A 633 -2.24 -34.26 -22.08
C LEU A 633 -3.36 -34.54 -23.10
N SER A 634 -3.77 -35.81 -23.23
CA SER A 634 -4.83 -36.29 -24.13
C SER A 634 -6.16 -36.30 -23.42
#